data_AF-A0AAW6B621-F1
#
_entry.id   AF-A0AAW6B621-F1
#
_cell.length_a   1.000
_cell.length_b   1.000
_cell.length_c   1.000
_cell.angle_alpha   90.00
_cell.angle_beta   90.00
_cell.angle_gamma   90.00
#
_symmetry.space_group_name_H-M   'P 1'
#
loop_
_entity.id
_entity.type
_entity.pdbx_description
1 polymer ?
#
loop_
_entity_poly.entity_id
_entity_poly.type
_entity_poly.pdbx_seq_one_letter_code
_entity_poly.pdbx_strand_id
1 'polypeptide(L)'
;MNKGIKYILGFAAIFVAAVICVFGIIKYEEMQEGTTTNNSANLGSVDGKQLDKETTIIIEKLSTLNDIDALNSELHLSQAVIDILKKYAPTVSYAVDNSEGYDVIYFRLGGYYADFKVNDVNKIIGSYKVDGGKLTSTGDDLDKIGSKVNGNDKLKWNNININNKDHDKDAAFAIATKYNGVQLGGSIDSMVGLFGYLSDPSRHAKDAQPGTNVVPMSLGEITDIYNTAFAETFSAEQVYKKVTGIQHATYKEVDDSYKGNESKYNKSIKWNEVIYFKKDKMYLAAFGGIGGVSATSPATPDKYTIEGDKVIVPLIDNFNGGKQKGQMVLRLNNKKYEGGQSRSKYYVESVSN
;
A
#
# COMPACT_ATOMS: atom_id res chain seq x y z
N MET A 1 5.37 62.70 21.41
CA MET A 1 6.00 61.54 20.75
C MET A 1 7.13 62.03 19.84
N ASN A 2 8.37 61.68 20.16
CA ASN A 2 9.58 62.39 19.71
C ASN A 2 9.90 62.13 18.21
N LYS A 3 10.20 63.18 17.44
CA LYS A 3 10.43 63.09 15.97
C LYS A 3 11.56 62.12 15.58
N GLY A 4 12.53 61.89 16.46
CA GLY A 4 13.62 60.93 16.24
C GLY A 4 13.18 59.45 16.22
N ILE A 5 12.11 59.08 16.95
CA ILE A 5 11.65 57.68 17.02
C ILE A 5 10.94 57.26 15.73
N LYS A 6 10.27 58.19 15.03
CA LYS A 6 9.62 57.92 13.74
C LYS A 6 10.62 57.61 12.63
N TYR A 7 11.79 58.27 12.61
CA TYR A 7 12.82 58.01 11.61
C TYR A 7 13.50 56.66 11.83
N ILE A 8 13.75 56.27 13.09
CA ILE A 8 14.38 54.97 13.41
C ILE A 8 13.42 53.81 13.10
N LEU A 9 12.14 53.91 13.44
CA LEU A 9 11.15 52.87 13.08
C LEU A 9 10.91 52.79 11.57
N GLY A 10 10.88 53.93 10.86
CA GLY A 10 10.74 53.96 9.41
C GLY A 10 11.94 53.30 8.71
N PHE A 11 13.15 53.57 9.19
CA PHE A 11 14.37 52.97 8.64
C PHE A 11 14.45 51.47 8.92
N ALA A 12 14.07 51.02 10.12
CA ALA A 12 14.02 49.61 10.47
C ALA A 12 12.99 48.83 9.62
N ALA A 13 11.82 49.42 9.35
CA ALA A 13 10.81 48.78 8.50
C ALA A 13 11.26 48.65 7.04
N ILE A 14 11.93 49.69 6.49
CA ILE A 14 12.48 49.64 5.13
C ILE A 14 13.63 48.65 5.03
N PHE A 15 14.49 48.58 6.05
CA PHE A 15 15.61 47.64 6.08
C PHE A 15 15.13 46.18 6.18
N VAL A 16 14.11 45.90 7.00
CA VAL A 16 13.50 44.57 7.09
C VAL A 16 12.80 44.18 5.78
N ALA A 17 12.09 45.10 5.13
CA ALA A 17 11.49 44.85 3.82
C ALA A 17 12.54 44.58 2.72
N ALA A 18 13.65 45.34 2.71
CA ALA A 18 14.75 45.11 1.78
C ALA A 18 15.45 43.77 2.02
N VAL A 19 15.67 43.37 3.28
CA VAL A 19 16.25 42.06 3.62
C VAL A 19 15.32 40.92 3.22
N ILE A 20 13.99 41.06 3.39
CA ILE A 20 13.00 40.06 2.93
C ILE A 20 12.96 39.97 1.40
N CYS A 21 13.06 41.10 0.68
CA CYS A 21 13.11 41.10 -0.77
C CYS A 21 14.41 40.48 -1.29
N VAL A 22 15.56 40.75 -0.66
CA VAL A 22 16.85 40.16 -1.05
C VAL A 22 16.91 38.67 -0.70
N PHE A 23 16.41 38.23 0.47
CA PHE A 23 16.27 36.81 0.79
C PHE A 23 15.27 36.10 -0.13
N GLY A 24 14.18 36.78 -0.51
CA GLY A 24 13.19 36.28 -1.46
C GLY A 24 13.76 36.11 -2.86
N ILE A 25 14.60 37.05 -3.32
CA ILE A 25 15.28 36.98 -4.62
C ILE A 25 16.39 35.93 -4.59
N ILE A 26 17.21 35.83 -3.53
CA ILE A 26 18.23 34.77 -3.40
C ILE A 26 17.57 33.38 -3.39
N LYS A 27 16.44 33.20 -2.68
CA LYS A 27 15.68 31.94 -2.76
C LYS A 27 15.04 31.68 -4.12
N TYR A 28 14.64 32.73 -4.84
CA TYR A 28 14.04 32.61 -6.17
C TYR A 28 15.10 32.33 -7.25
N GLU A 29 16.30 32.90 -7.12
CA GLU A 29 17.47 32.61 -7.95
C GLU A 29 18.08 31.24 -7.60
N GLU A 30 18.16 30.81 -6.34
CA GLU A 30 18.50 29.41 -5.98
C GLU A 30 17.47 28.40 -6.54
N MET A 31 16.20 28.82 -6.74
CA MET A 31 15.16 28.01 -7.38
C MET A 31 15.22 28.01 -8.92
N GLN A 32 15.89 28.99 -9.56
CA GLN A 32 16.06 29.04 -11.01
C GLN A 32 17.47 28.67 -11.50
N GLU A 33 18.51 28.82 -10.66
CA GLU A 33 19.89 28.38 -10.90
C GLU A 33 20.15 26.94 -10.44
N GLY A 34 19.08 26.23 -10.05
CA GLY A 34 19.01 24.79 -10.15
C GLY A 34 19.04 24.37 -11.62
N THR A 35 20.24 24.41 -12.20
CA THR A 35 20.68 23.59 -13.34
C THR A 35 19.85 22.32 -13.45
N THR A 36 19.44 21.99 -14.67
CA THR A 36 18.92 20.69 -15.11
C THR A 36 19.70 19.55 -14.45
N THR A 37 19.27 19.20 -13.25
CA THR A 37 19.78 18.08 -12.49
C THR A 37 18.97 16.94 -13.05
N ASN A 38 19.60 16.15 -13.91
CA ASN A 38 19.07 14.85 -14.28
C ASN A 38 18.63 14.18 -12.97
N ASN A 39 17.34 13.86 -12.84
CA ASN A 39 16.75 13.23 -11.65
C ASN A 39 17.29 11.80 -11.41
N SER A 40 18.40 11.42 -12.06
CA SER A 40 19.00 10.09 -12.04
C SER A 40 19.55 9.67 -10.67
N ALA A 41 19.78 10.60 -9.75
CA ALA A 41 20.34 10.30 -8.43
C ALA A 41 19.39 9.46 -7.52
N ASN A 42 18.10 9.40 -7.84
CA ASN A 42 17.08 8.75 -6.99
C ASN A 42 16.35 7.56 -7.63
N LEU A 43 16.80 7.11 -8.81
CA LEU A 43 16.11 6.10 -9.63
C LEU A 43 16.31 4.64 -9.18
N GLY A 44 17.04 4.42 -8.07
CA GLY A 44 17.15 3.11 -7.42
C GLY A 44 18.12 2.17 -8.13
N SER A 45 19.42 2.33 -7.86
CA SER A 45 20.50 1.44 -8.31
C SER A 45 21.02 0.64 -7.10
N VAL A 46 21.08 -0.69 -7.20
CA VAL A 46 21.50 -1.57 -6.08
C VAL A 46 22.94 -1.31 -5.66
N ASP A 47 23.83 -1.09 -6.62
CA ASP A 47 25.26 -0.88 -6.36
C ASP A 47 25.65 0.62 -6.25
N GLY A 48 24.68 1.54 -6.33
CA GLY A 48 24.94 2.99 -6.28
C GLY A 48 25.67 3.55 -7.50
N LYS A 49 25.96 2.71 -8.51
CA LYS A 49 26.48 3.15 -9.81
C LYS A 49 25.42 3.95 -10.55
N GLN A 50 25.88 4.91 -11.36
CA GLN A 50 25.01 5.66 -12.25
C GLN A 50 24.35 4.68 -13.23
N LEU A 51 23.02 4.73 -13.28
CA LEU A 51 22.24 3.97 -14.26
C LEU A 51 22.65 4.35 -15.66
N ASP A 52 22.53 3.41 -16.60
CA ASP A 52 22.77 3.75 -17.98
C ASP A 52 21.72 4.80 -18.46
N LYS A 53 22.11 5.58 -19.47
CA LYS A 53 21.29 6.69 -19.96
C LYS A 53 19.95 6.19 -20.54
N GLU A 54 19.94 5.02 -21.16
CA GLU A 54 18.74 4.45 -21.75
C GLU A 54 17.79 3.92 -20.66
N THR A 55 18.31 3.27 -19.62
CA THR A 55 17.58 2.86 -18.43
C THR A 55 16.96 4.05 -17.72
N THR A 56 17.67 5.17 -17.62
CA THR A 56 17.10 6.41 -17.07
C THR A 56 15.86 6.86 -17.87
N ILE A 57 15.94 6.86 -19.20
CA ILE A 57 14.81 7.22 -20.08
C ILE A 57 13.63 6.26 -19.91
N ILE A 58 13.90 4.96 -19.82
CA ILE A 58 12.86 3.94 -19.59
C ILE A 58 12.17 4.18 -18.25
N ILE A 59 12.91 4.44 -17.17
CA ILE A 59 12.32 4.69 -15.85
C ILE A 59 11.45 5.95 -15.85
N GLU A 60 11.92 7.03 -16.49
CA GLU A 60 11.12 8.23 -16.68
C GLU A 60 9.82 7.92 -17.41
N LYS A 61 9.88 7.14 -18.49
CA LYS A 61 8.69 6.68 -19.22
C LYS A 61 7.75 5.86 -18.33
N LEU A 62 8.26 4.88 -17.58
CA LEU A 62 7.47 4.06 -16.65
C LEU A 62 6.74 4.90 -15.60
N SER A 63 7.35 5.98 -15.11
CA SER A 63 6.74 6.88 -14.12
C SER A 63 5.51 7.64 -14.66
N THR A 64 5.39 7.75 -15.99
CA THR A 64 4.25 8.41 -16.65
C THR A 64 3.10 7.45 -16.97
N LEU A 65 3.34 6.14 -16.94
CA LEU A 65 2.31 5.14 -17.23
C LEU A 65 1.24 5.15 -16.13
N ASN A 66 -0.02 5.28 -16.55
CA ASN A 66 -1.14 5.42 -15.64
C ASN A 66 -2.35 4.56 -15.98
N ASP A 67 -2.27 3.71 -16.99
CA ASP A 67 -3.33 2.78 -17.39
C ASP A 67 -2.73 1.42 -17.78
N ILE A 68 -3.58 0.38 -17.74
CA ILE A 68 -3.16 -1.01 -17.93
C ILE A 68 -2.74 -1.27 -19.38
N ASP A 69 -3.37 -0.63 -20.37
CA ASP A 69 -3.12 -0.89 -21.78
C ASP A 69 -1.79 -0.28 -22.22
N ALA A 70 -1.45 0.91 -21.72
CA ALA A 70 -0.13 1.53 -21.92
C ALA A 70 0.99 0.71 -21.26
N LEU A 71 0.76 0.20 -20.04
CA LEU A 71 1.70 -0.70 -19.39
C LEU A 71 1.89 -2.00 -20.18
N ASN A 72 0.80 -2.59 -20.66
CA ASN A 72 0.86 -3.81 -21.45
C ASN A 72 1.55 -3.59 -22.81
N SER A 73 1.36 -2.43 -23.42
CA SER A 73 2.03 -2.09 -24.68
C SER A 73 3.55 -1.97 -24.50
N GLU A 74 3.99 -1.57 -23.30
CA GLU A 74 5.41 -1.48 -22.96
C GLU A 74 6.03 -2.81 -22.56
N LEU A 75 5.30 -3.61 -21.77
CA LEU A 75 5.85 -4.81 -21.15
C LEU A 75 5.45 -6.10 -21.88
N HIS A 76 4.43 -6.07 -22.74
CA HIS A 76 3.86 -7.26 -23.38
C HIS A 76 3.51 -8.37 -22.36
N LEU A 77 2.76 -8.00 -21.34
CA LEU A 77 2.40 -8.89 -20.23
C LEU A 77 1.55 -10.06 -20.72
N SER A 78 1.63 -11.19 -20.01
CA SER A 78 0.75 -12.32 -20.28
C SER A 78 -0.71 -11.98 -19.99
N GLN A 79 -1.64 -12.62 -20.71
CA GLN A 79 -3.07 -12.38 -20.53
C GLN A 79 -3.53 -12.62 -19.10
N ALA A 80 -2.98 -13.63 -18.42
CA ALA A 80 -3.29 -13.91 -17.02
C ALA A 80 -2.94 -12.74 -16.08
N VAL A 81 -1.83 -12.04 -16.34
CA VAL A 81 -1.46 -10.84 -15.57
C VAL A 81 -2.42 -9.70 -15.89
N ILE A 82 -2.78 -9.50 -17.16
CA ILE A 82 -3.76 -8.47 -17.56
C ILE A 82 -5.12 -8.71 -16.89
N ASP A 83 -5.58 -9.95 -16.84
CA ASP A 83 -6.84 -10.31 -16.19
C ASP A 83 -6.80 -10.00 -14.68
N ILE A 84 -5.68 -10.28 -14.01
CA ILE A 84 -5.46 -9.92 -12.60
C ILE A 84 -5.48 -8.40 -12.42
N LEU A 85 -4.77 -7.64 -13.28
CA LEU A 85 -4.71 -6.19 -13.20
C LEU A 85 -6.09 -5.55 -13.35
N LYS A 86 -6.87 -6.01 -14.35
CA LYS A 86 -8.23 -5.54 -14.60
C LYS A 86 -9.18 -5.94 -13.49
N LYS A 87 -9.10 -7.19 -13.01
CA LYS A 87 -10.05 -7.71 -12.01
C LYS A 87 -9.80 -7.20 -10.60
N TYR A 88 -8.55 -7.10 -10.16
CA TYR A 88 -8.21 -6.85 -8.77
C TYR A 88 -7.40 -5.58 -8.50
N ALA A 89 -6.88 -4.93 -9.55
CA ALA A 89 -6.09 -3.70 -9.46
C ALA A 89 -4.96 -3.69 -8.39
N PRO A 90 -4.16 -4.78 -8.28
CA PRO A 90 -3.04 -4.82 -7.35
C PRO A 90 -2.02 -3.70 -7.65
N THR A 91 -1.19 -3.38 -6.67
CA THR A 91 0.00 -2.54 -6.88
C THR A 91 0.92 -3.23 -7.90
N VAL A 92 1.47 -2.46 -8.84
CA VAL A 92 2.59 -2.89 -9.68
C VAL A 92 3.80 -2.07 -9.30
N SER A 93 4.94 -2.73 -9.11
CA SER A 93 6.19 -2.06 -8.76
C SER A 93 7.32 -2.55 -9.65
N TYR A 94 8.32 -1.70 -9.82
CA TYR A 94 9.57 -2.05 -10.50
C TYR A 94 10.79 -1.82 -9.60
N ALA A 95 11.86 -2.57 -9.84
CA ALA A 95 13.17 -2.36 -9.23
C ALA A 95 14.24 -2.56 -10.29
N VAL A 96 15.34 -1.80 -10.19
CA VAL A 96 16.50 -1.95 -11.06
C VAL A 96 17.60 -2.66 -10.30
N ASP A 97 18.10 -3.75 -10.87
CA ASP A 97 19.24 -4.51 -10.38
C ASP A 97 20.40 -4.35 -11.36
N ASN A 98 21.54 -3.91 -10.85
CA ASN A 98 22.76 -3.72 -11.64
C ASN A 98 23.94 -4.57 -11.13
N SER A 99 23.64 -5.57 -10.28
CA SER A 99 24.64 -6.42 -9.65
C SER A 99 25.43 -7.28 -10.64
N GLU A 100 24.89 -7.54 -11.84
CA GLU A 100 25.52 -8.36 -12.88
C GLU A 100 26.32 -7.53 -13.91
N GLY A 101 26.54 -6.24 -13.64
CA GLY A 101 27.32 -5.36 -14.52
C GLY A 101 26.53 -4.76 -15.69
N TYR A 102 25.23 -5.04 -15.76
CA TYR A 102 24.26 -4.41 -16.65
C TYR A 102 22.94 -4.22 -15.90
N ASP A 103 22.12 -3.26 -16.35
CA ASP A 103 20.86 -2.92 -15.70
C ASP A 103 19.76 -3.93 -16.11
N VAL A 104 19.09 -4.52 -15.10
CA VAL A 104 17.91 -5.38 -15.24
C VAL A 104 16.76 -4.74 -14.49
N ILE A 105 15.61 -4.60 -15.15
CA ILE A 105 14.40 -4.06 -14.56
C ILE A 105 13.43 -5.21 -14.29
N TYR A 106 13.16 -5.45 -13.01
CA TYR A 106 12.16 -6.42 -12.56
C TYR A 106 10.84 -5.72 -12.29
N PHE A 107 9.74 -6.40 -12.62
CA PHE A 107 8.38 -5.96 -12.32
C PHE A 107 7.69 -6.99 -11.44
N ARG A 108 6.94 -6.55 -10.44
CA ARG A 108 6.17 -7.44 -9.57
C ARG A 108 4.79 -6.89 -9.21
N LEU A 109 3.89 -7.81 -8.85
CA LEU A 109 2.63 -7.50 -8.20
C LEU A 109 2.82 -7.36 -6.69
N GLY A 110 2.10 -6.42 -6.09
CA GLY A 110 1.95 -6.32 -4.64
C GLY A 110 1.16 -7.47 -4.03
N GLY A 111 0.37 -8.18 -4.84
CA GLY A 111 -0.63 -9.17 -4.43
C GLY A 111 -2.04 -8.60 -4.42
N TYR A 112 -3.05 -9.48 -4.40
CA TYR A 112 -4.46 -9.10 -4.44
C TYR A 112 -5.34 -9.96 -3.54
N TYR A 113 -6.43 -9.38 -3.04
CA TYR A 113 -7.41 -10.09 -2.23
C TYR A 113 -8.45 -10.79 -3.10
N ALA A 114 -8.51 -12.12 -3.00
CA ALA A 114 -9.50 -12.97 -3.65
C ALA A 114 -9.71 -14.24 -2.81
N ASP A 115 -10.92 -14.80 -2.84
CA ASP A 115 -11.27 -16.03 -2.11
C ASP A 115 -10.93 -15.97 -0.62
N PHE A 116 -11.17 -14.80 -0.02
CA PHE A 116 -10.88 -14.50 1.38
C PHE A 116 -9.40 -14.56 1.80
N LYS A 117 -8.47 -14.58 0.85
CA LYS A 117 -7.02 -14.62 1.08
C LYS A 117 -6.27 -13.62 0.19
N VAL A 118 -5.03 -13.34 0.53
CA VAL A 118 -4.12 -12.54 -0.30
C VAL A 118 -3.32 -13.47 -1.20
N ASN A 119 -3.39 -13.27 -2.51
CA ASN A 119 -2.75 -14.10 -3.52
C ASN A 119 -1.61 -13.34 -4.21
N ASP A 120 -0.66 -14.09 -4.77
CA ASP A 120 0.41 -13.59 -5.66
C ASP A 120 1.22 -12.39 -5.10
N VAL A 121 1.41 -12.35 -3.78
CA VAL A 121 2.24 -11.32 -3.12
C VAL A 121 3.66 -11.36 -3.68
N ASN A 122 4.15 -10.21 -4.14
CA ASN A 122 5.48 -10.04 -4.70
C ASN A 122 5.77 -10.93 -5.93
N LYS A 123 4.74 -11.43 -6.62
CA LYS A 123 4.91 -12.25 -7.83
C LYS A 123 5.61 -11.45 -8.92
N ILE A 124 6.71 -11.97 -9.44
CA ILE A 124 7.42 -11.36 -10.57
C ILE A 124 6.58 -11.56 -11.84
N ILE A 125 6.35 -10.47 -12.56
CA ILE A 125 5.56 -10.44 -13.80
C ILE A 125 6.37 -10.01 -15.01
N GLY A 126 7.65 -9.68 -14.82
CA GLY A 126 8.56 -9.40 -15.91
C GLY A 126 9.99 -9.16 -15.43
N SER A 127 10.93 -9.48 -16.31
CA SER A 127 12.37 -9.26 -16.18
C SER A 127 12.87 -8.78 -17.53
N TYR A 128 13.48 -7.60 -17.58
CA TYR A 128 13.86 -6.95 -18.83
C TYR A 128 15.25 -6.31 -18.73
N LYS A 129 15.99 -6.39 -19.83
CA LYS A 129 17.17 -5.54 -20.09
C LYS A 129 16.75 -4.34 -20.92
N VAL A 130 17.53 -3.28 -20.84
CA VAL A 130 17.41 -2.14 -21.74
C VAL A 130 18.38 -2.33 -22.91
N ASP A 131 17.84 -2.36 -24.12
CA ASP A 131 18.61 -2.48 -25.36
C ASP A 131 18.07 -1.51 -26.41
N GLY A 132 18.88 -0.54 -26.81
CA GLY A 132 18.51 0.49 -27.78
C GLY A 132 17.31 1.33 -27.35
N GLY A 133 17.22 1.65 -26.05
CA GLY A 133 16.10 2.40 -25.46
C GLY A 133 14.78 1.64 -25.42
N LYS A 134 14.80 0.30 -25.50
CA LYS A 134 13.62 -0.56 -25.39
C LYS A 134 13.80 -1.63 -24.32
N LEU A 135 12.69 -2.05 -23.71
CA LEU A 135 12.66 -3.21 -22.84
C LEU A 135 12.67 -4.49 -23.66
N THR A 136 13.70 -5.32 -23.45
CA THR A 136 13.80 -6.65 -24.04
C THR A 136 13.77 -7.68 -22.93
N SER A 137 12.90 -8.68 -23.04
CA SER A 137 12.80 -9.73 -22.04
C SER A 137 14.15 -10.44 -21.87
N THR A 138 14.52 -10.73 -20.62
CA THR A 138 15.73 -11.52 -20.33
C THR A 138 15.58 -13.01 -20.65
N GLY A 139 14.34 -13.49 -20.83
CA GLY A 139 14.04 -14.91 -20.94
C GLY A 139 14.09 -15.67 -19.60
N ASP A 140 14.18 -14.95 -18.46
CA ASP A 140 14.20 -15.57 -17.14
C ASP A 140 12.92 -16.36 -16.84
N ASP A 141 13.09 -17.45 -16.10
CA ASP A 141 11.98 -18.12 -15.43
C ASP A 141 11.53 -17.25 -14.24
N LEU A 142 10.42 -16.53 -14.44
CA LEU A 142 9.91 -15.55 -13.49
C LEU A 142 9.55 -16.16 -12.12
N ASP A 143 9.16 -17.44 -12.08
CA ASP A 143 8.84 -18.13 -10.83
C ASP A 143 10.11 -18.42 -10.02
N LYS A 144 11.22 -18.76 -10.69
CA LYS A 144 12.50 -19.05 -10.03
C LYS A 144 13.22 -17.79 -9.56
N ILE A 145 13.18 -16.71 -10.34
CA ILE A 145 13.92 -15.50 -10.01
C ILE A 145 13.32 -14.74 -8.81
N GLY A 146 12.02 -14.96 -8.54
CA GLY A 146 11.32 -14.33 -7.42
C GLY A 146 12.01 -14.51 -6.06
N SER A 147 12.58 -15.70 -5.78
CA SER A 147 13.30 -15.92 -4.51
C SER A 147 14.59 -15.11 -4.39
N LYS A 148 15.32 -14.93 -5.51
CA LYS A 148 16.55 -14.10 -5.56
C LYS A 148 16.21 -12.64 -5.34
N VAL A 149 15.21 -12.14 -6.07
CA VAL A 149 14.90 -10.71 -6.14
C VAL A 149 14.12 -10.24 -4.90
N ASN A 150 13.08 -10.97 -4.49
CA ASN A 150 12.26 -10.56 -3.34
C ASN A 150 12.97 -10.72 -1.99
N GLY A 151 14.02 -11.54 -1.92
CA GLY A 151 14.86 -11.68 -0.73
C GLY A 151 15.97 -10.64 -0.62
N ASN A 152 16.17 -9.81 -1.64
CA ASN A 152 17.26 -8.83 -1.69
C ASN A 152 16.81 -7.48 -1.13
N ASP A 153 17.14 -7.22 0.14
CA ASP A 153 16.79 -5.98 0.83
C ASP A 153 17.49 -4.72 0.27
N LYS A 154 18.45 -4.88 -0.65
CA LYS A 154 19.08 -3.75 -1.36
C LYS A 154 18.23 -3.22 -2.52
N LEU A 155 17.29 -4.01 -3.04
CA LEU A 155 16.44 -3.58 -4.13
C LEU A 155 15.40 -2.57 -3.64
N LYS A 156 15.44 -1.38 -4.23
CA LYS A 156 14.41 -0.36 -4.02
C LYS A 156 13.28 -0.56 -5.03
N TRP A 157 12.11 -0.92 -4.52
CA TRP A 157 10.90 -1.06 -5.31
C TRP A 157 10.15 0.26 -5.40
N ASN A 158 9.80 0.67 -6.62
CA ASN A 158 9.06 1.88 -6.92
C ASN A 158 7.70 1.53 -7.51
N ASN A 159 6.63 2.18 -7.05
CA ASN A 159 5.28 1.88 -7.49
C ASN A 159 4.95 2.57 -8.81
N ILE A 160 4.21 1.87 -9.67
CA ILE A 160 3.60 2.40 -10.89
C ILE A 160 2.15 2.77 -10.58
N ASN A 161 1.78 4.02 -10.83
CA ASN A 161 0.46 4.56 -10.50
C ASN A 161 -0.58 4.21 -11.58
N ILE A 162 -0.91 2.93 -11.69
CA ILE A 162 -1.92 2.44 -12.63
C ILE A 162 -3.31 2.77 -12.09
N ASN A 163 -4.10 3.48 -12.89
CA ASN A 163 -5.52 3.70 -12.67
C ASN A 163 -6.30 2.58 -13.34
N ASN A 164 -7.17 1.93 -12.56
CA ASN A 164 -8.12 0.97 -13.09
C ASN A 164 -9.52 1.60 -13.06
N LYS A 165 -10.20 1.58 -14.21
CA LYS A 165 -11.56 2.09 -14.39
C LYS A 165 -12.60 0.98 -14.53
N ASP A 166 -12.17 -0.25 -14.69
CA ASP A 166 -13.04 -1.40 -14.90
C ASP A 166 -13.63 -1.83 -13.56
N HIS A 167 -14.95 -1.92 -13.49
CA HIS A 167 -15.63 -2.49 -12.33
C HIS A 167 -15.63 -4.02 -12.39
N ASP A 168 -15.47 -4.63 -11.23
CA ASP A 168 -15.72 -6.04 -10.99
C ASP A 168 -16.58 -6.18 -9.72
N LYS A 169 -17.77 -6.75 -9.86
CA LYS A 169 -18.75 -6.85 -8.77
C LYS A 169 -18.40 -7.94 -7.76
N ASP A 170 -17.67 -8.98 -8.17
CA ASP A 170 -17.24 -10.05 -7.26
C ASP A 170 -16.11 -9.56 -6.35
N ALA A 171 -15.16 -8.80 -6.90
CA ALA A 171 -14.14 -8.10 -6.13
C ALA A 171 -14.77 -7.09 -5.17
N ALA A 172 -15.82 -6.38 -5.59
CA ALA A 172 -16.59 -5.49 -4.71
C ALA A 172 -17.27 -6.26 -3.57
N PHE A 173 -17.89 -7.41 -3.87
CA PHE A 173 -18.51 -8.28 -2.86
C PHE A 173 -17.50 -8.83 -1.85
N ALA A 174 -16.30 -9.22 -2.30
CA ALA A 174 -15.22 -9.67 -1.42
C ALA A 174 -14.77 -8.57 -0.44
N ILE A 175 -14.58 -7.34 -0.94
CA ILE A 175 -14.23 -6.19 -0.09
C ILE A 175 -15.38 -5.85 0.87
N ALA A 176 -16.62 -5.76 0.37
CA ALA A 176 -17.77 -5.45 1.21
C ALA A 176 -17.96 -6.47 2.33
N THR A 177 -17.81 -7.76 2.03
CA THR A 177 -17.92 -8.84 3.02
C THR A 177 -16.83 -8.72 4.08
N LYS A 178 -15.58 -8.53 3.64
CA LYS A 178 -14.43 -8.39 4.53
C LYS A 178 -14.61 -7.22 5.50
N TYR A 179 -14.96 -6.04 5.00
CA TYR A 179 -15.06 -4.84 5.83
C TYR A 179 -16.37 -4.71 6.61
N ASN A 180 -17.46 -5.34 6.16
CA ASN A 180 -18.68 -5.44 6.97
C ASN A 180 -18.46 -6.29 8.23
N GLY A 181 -17.65 -7.36 8.13
CA GLY A 181 -17.32 -8.23 9.26
C GLY A 181 -16.58 -7.53 10.41
N VAL A 182 -15.89 -6.41 10.14
CA VAL A 182 -15.13 -5.64 11.16
C VAL A 182 -16.00 -5.19 12.33
N GLN A 183 -17.30 -4.95 12.09
CA GLN A 183 -18.24 -4.56 13.14
C GLN A 183 -18.32 -5.60 14.27
N LEU A 184 -18.11 -6.89 13.95
CA LEU A 184 -18.08 -7.97 14.95
C LEU A 184 -16.83 -7.92 15.83
N GLY A 185 -15.75 -7.31 15.34
CA GLY A 185 -14.55 -7.00 16.12
C GLY A 185 -14.67 -5.68 16.89
N GLY A 186 -15.75 -4.91 16.70
CA GLY A 186 -15.95 -3.58 17.28
C GLY A 186 -15.54 -2.47 16.31
N SER A 187 -14.26 -2.40 15.94
CA SER A 187 -13.75 -1.43 14.95
C SER A 187 -12.43 -1.89 14.33
N ILE A 188 -12.00 -1.25 13.24
CA ILE A 188 -10.66 -1.48 12.68
C ILE A 188 -9.54 -1.09 13.66
N ASP A 189 -9.79 -0.21 14.62
CA ASP A 189 -8.80 0.18 15.63
C ASP A 189 -8.77 -0.80 16.82
N SER A 190 -9.52 -1.90 16.76
CA SER A 190 -9.47 -2.99 17.74
C SER A 190 -8.59 -4.15 17.26
N MET A 191 -7.97 -4.86 18.21
CA MET A 191 -7.16 -6.03 17.89
C MET A 191 -7.95 -7.08 17.09
N VAL A 192 -9.19 -7.37 17.49
CA VAL A 192 -10.02 -8.38 16.82
C VAL A 192 -10.51 -7.88 15.45
N GLY A 193 -10.87 -6.61 15.32
CA GLY A 193 -11.25 -6.04 14.03
C GLY A 193 -10.10 -6.06 13.03
N LEU A 194 -8.91 -5.60 13.43
CA LEU A 194 -7.74 -5.54 12.55
C LEU A 194 -7.10 -6.91 12.29
N PHE A 195 -6.71 -7.62 13.35
CA PHE A 195 -5.95 -8.87 13.23
C PHE A 195 -6.86 -10.10 13.14
N GLY A 196 -8.10 -10.03 13.60
CA GLY A 196 -9.07 -11.12 13.49
C GLY A 196 -9.81 -11.11 12.16
N TYR A 197 -10.57 -10.05 11.89
CA TYR A 197 -11.49 -9.98 10.74
C TYR A 197 -10.82 -9.52 9.43
N LEU A 198 -9.76 -8.71 9.49
CA LEU A 198 -9.11 -8.16 8.28
C LEU A 198 -7.84 -8.90 7.85
N SER A 199 -7.31 -9.80 8.67
CA SER A 199 -6.17 -10.63 8.30
C SER A 199 -6.58 -11.76 7.33
N ASP A 200 -5.59 -12.32 6.64
CA ASP A 200 -5.74 -13.55 5.86
C ASP A 200 -5.58 -14.77 6.79
N PRO A 201 -6.65 -15.57 7.02
CA PRO A 201 -6.59 -16.73 7.89
C PRO A 201 -5.56 -17.78 7.46
N SER A 202 -5.26 -17.86 6.16
CA SER A 202 -4.27 -18.81 5.63
C SER A 202 -2.83 -18.46 6.02
N ARG A 203 -2.59 -17.21 6.45
CA ARG A 203 -1.29 -16.69 6.88
C ARG A 203 -1.10 -16.70 8.40
N HIS A 204 -2.06 -17.24 9.15
CA HIS A 204 -1.93 -17.42 10.59
C HIS A 204 -0.83 -18.45 10.90
N ALA A 205 -0.07 -18.21 11.97
CA ALA A 205 1.01 -19.10 12.37
C ALA A 205 0.47 -20.47 12.81
N LYS A 206 1.06 -21.54 12.27
CA LYS A 206 0.61 -22.93 12.51
C LYS A 206 1.22 -23.56 13.76
N ASP A 207 2.31 -23.01 14.25
CA ASP A 207 3.06 -23.51 15.41
C ASP A 207 2.78 -22.73 16.70
N ALA A 208 1.63 -22.06 16.74
CA ALA A 208 1.12 -21.32 17.88
C ALA A 208 0.63 -22.23 19.02
N GLN A 209 0.40 -21.63 20.18
CA GLN A 209 -0.21 -22.31 21.33
C GLN A 209 -1.65 -22.77 20.99
N PRO A 210 -2.10 -23.94 21.48
CA PRO A 210 -3.46 -24.43 21.24
C PRO A 210 -4.53 -23.42 21.64
N GLY A 211 -5.49 -23.17 20.75
CA GLY A 211 -6.61 -22.23 21.00
C GLY A 211 -6.27 -20.75 20.80
N THR A 212 -5.04 -20.43 20.38
CA THR A 212 -4.60 -19.06 20.11
C THR A 212 -4.42 -18.83 18.61
N ASN A 213 -5.06 -17.80 18.07
CA ASN A 213 -4.76 -17.28 16.75
C ASN A 213 -3.54 -16.37 16.88
N VAL A 214 -2.48 -16.68 16.12
CA VAL A 214 -1.26 -15.86 16.06
C VAL A 214 -1.10 -15.35 14.63
N VAL A 215 -1.12 -14.03 14.47
CA VAL A 215 -1.29 -13.38 13.18
C VAL A 215 -0.13 -12.42 12.90
N PRO A 216 0.80 -12.79 12.01
CA PRO A 216 1.80 -11.86 11.51
C PRO A 216 1.22 -11.00 10.38
N MET A 217 1.40 -9.68 10.46
CA MET A 217 1.09 -8.74 9.36
C MET A 217 2.18 -7.69 9.23
N SER A 218 2.54 -7.31 8.00
CA SER A 218 3.48 -6.21 7.79
C SER A 218 2.80 -4.86 8.04
N LEU A 219 3.58 -3.83 8.40
CA LEU A 219 3.06 -2.46 8.45
C LEU A 219 2.48 -2.04 7.10
N GLY A 220 3.03 -2.53 5.99
CA GLY A 220 2.50 -2.24 4.66
C GLY A 220 1.14 -2.85 4.41
N GLU A 221 0.93 -4.11 4.81
CA GLU A 221 -0.37 -4.77 4.74
C GLU A 221 -1.43 -4.05 5.60
N ILE A 222 -1.06 -3.65 6.82
CA ILE A 222 -1.96 -2.84 7.67
C ILE A 222 -2.22 -1.47 7.04
N THR A 223 -1.23 -0.87 6.38
CA THR A 223 -1.39 0.40 5.68
C THR A 223 -2.40 0.29 4.53
N ASP A 224 -2.37 -0.78 3.76
CA ASP A 224 -3.39 -1.04 2.73
C ASP A 224 -4.77 -1.26 3.33
N ILE A 225 -4.84 -1.96 4.47
CA ILE A 225 -6.10 -2.19 5.19
C ILE A 225 -6.73 -0.86 5.61
N TYR A 226 -5.98 0.05 6.22
CA TYR A 226 -6.48 1.39 6.57
C TYR A 226 -6.88 2.20 5.33
N ASN A 227 -6.06 2.20 4.28
CA ASN A 227 -6.38 2.92 3.04
C ASN A 227 -7.57 2.31 2.27
N THR A 228 -7.92 1.07 2.56
CA THR A 228 -9.14 0.41 2.06
C THR A 228 -10.35 0.70 2.94
N ALA A 229 -10.19 0.80 4.26
CA ALA A 229 -11.31 0.98 5.21
C ALA A 229 -11.94 2.37 5.20
N PHE A 230 -11.22 3.38 4.71
CA PHE A 230 -11.57 4.78 4.88
C PHE A 230 -11.54 5.53 3.55
N ALA A 231 -12.19 6.69 3.48
CA ALA A 231 -12.09 7.57 2.31
C ALA A 231 -10.77 8.36 2.30
N GLU A 232 -10.26 8.70 3.48
CA GLU A 232 -8.97 9.34 3.67
C GLU A 232 -7.81 8.45 3.23
N THR A 233 -6.67 9.09 2.99
CA THR A 233 -5.41 8.40 2.68
C THR A 233 -4.49 8.50 3.89
N PHE A 234 -3.88 7.37 4.28
CA PHE A 234 -2.99 7.27 5.41
C PHE A 234 -1.58 6.88 4.99
N SER A 235 -0.56 7.56 5.52
CA SER A 235 0.83 7.12 5.42
C SER A 235 1.12 5.99 6.40
N ALA A 236 2.20 5.24 6.14
CA ALA A 236 2.65 4.18 7.05
C ALA A 236 2.94 4.70 8.47
N GLU A 237 3.44 5.94 8.63
CA GLU A 237 3.68 6.56 9.93
C GLU A 237 2.38 6.88 10.68
N GLN A 238 1.34 7.33 9.96
CA GLN A 238 0.03 7.58 10.55
C GLN A 238 -0.62 6.28 10.99
N VAL A 239 -0.51 5.23 10.18
CA VAL A 239 -1.00 3.89 10.50
C VAL A 239 -0.26 3.31 11.69
N TYR A 240 1.07 3.39 11.71
CA TYR A 240 1.89 2.98 12.85
C TYR A 240 1.40 3.62 14.16
N LYS A 241 1.18 4.96 14.16
CA LYS A 241 0.64 5.68 15.33
C LYS A 241 -0.74 5.19 15.75
N LYS A 242 -1.62 4.86 14.80
CA LYS A 242 -2.95 4.30 15.10
C LYS A 242 -2.83 2.93 15.77
N VAL A 243 -1.97 2.05 15.25
CA VAL A 243 -1.77 0.70 15.81
C VAL A 243 -1.06 0.74 17.18
N THR A 244 -0.22 1.73 17.45
CA THR A 244 0.30 1.96 18.82
C THR A 244 -0.84 2.19 19.83
N GLY A 245 -1.94 2.80 19.39
CA GLY A 245 -3.16 3.02 20.17
C GLY A 245 -4.23 1.93 20.00
N ILE A 246 -3.87 0.74 19.52
CA ILE A 246 -4.82 -0.35 19.26
C ILE A 246 -5.63 -0.70 20.52
N GLN A 247 -6.94 -0.88 20.35
CA GLN A 247 -7.87 -1.21 21.41
C GLN A 247 -7.85 -2.71 21.71
N HIS A 248 -8.14 -3.06 22.98
CA HIS A 248 -8.28 -4.43 23.47
C HIS A 248 -7.02 -5.31 23.34
N ALA A 249 -5.84 -4.69 23.31
CA ALA A 249 -4.57 -5.41 23.37
C ALA A 249 -3.53 -4.70 24.25
N THR A 250 -2.56 -5.47 24.72
CA THR A 250 -1.30 -4.96 25.26
C THR A 250 -0.35 -4.76 24.09
N TYR A 251 -0.05 -3.49 23.77
CA TYR A 251 0.90 -3.13 22.74
C TYR A 251 2.33 -3.06 23.30
N LYS A 252 3.30 -3.60 22.56
CA LYS A 252 4.72 -3.39 22.84
C LYS A 252 5.55 -3.38 21.56
N GLU A 253 6.77 -2.87 21.67
CA GLU A 253 7.74 -2.85 20.58
C GLU A 253 9.02 -3.56 20.99
N VAL A 254 9.66 -4.20 20.02
CA VAL A 254 10.94 -4.89 20.21
C VAL A 254 11.93 -4.50 19.13
N ASP A 255 13.20 -4.39 19.51
CA ASP A 255 14.32 -4.23 18.57
C ASP A 255 14.86 -5.59 18.11
N ASP A 256 13.94 -6.45 17.66
CA ASP A 256 14.23 -7.76 17.07
C ASP A 256 13.52 -7.86 15.70
N SER A 257 13.85 -8.90 14.95
CA SER A 257 13.18 -9.30 13.71
C SER A 257 12.21 -10.43 14.00
N TYR A 258 10.99 -10.37 13.45
CA TYR A 258 10.11 -11.54 13.38
C TYR A 258 10.64 -12.54 12.37
N LYS A 259 11.11 -12.06 11.22
CA LYS A 259 11.74 -12.90 10.17
C LYS A 259 12.95 -13.64 10.75
N GLY A 260 12.96 -14.96 10.64
CA GLY A 260 13.99 -15.86 11.21
C GLY A 260 13.80 -16.21 12.69
N ASN A 261 12.83 -15.60 13.38
CA ASN A 261 12.49 -15.87 14.77
C ASN A 261 11.02 -16.28 14.95
N GLU A 262 10.34 -16.69 13.88
CA GLU A 262 8.89 -16.89 13.85
C GLU A 262 8.45 -17.86 14.95
N SER A 263 9.06 -19.05 15.00
CA SER A 263 8.72 -20.10 15.99
C SER A 263 8.95 -19.66 17.44
N LYS A 264 10.00 -18.88 17.71
CA LYS A 264 10.27 -18.30 19.04
C LYS A 264 9.12 -17.38 19.46
N TYR A 265 8.70 -16.47 18.58
CA TYR A 265 7.67 -15.49 18.91
C TYR A 265 6.25 -16.07 18.87
N ASN A 266 5.94 -16.93 17.91
CA ASN A 266 4.63 -17.59 17.78
C ASN A 266 4.25 -18.40 19.03
N LYS A 267 5.25 -19.01 19.68
CA LYS A 267 5.05 -19.82 20.89
C LYS A 267 5.08 -19.04 22.20
N SER A 268 5.69 -17.84 22.19
CA SER A 268 5.94 -17.06 23.41
C SER A 268 5.03 -15.84 23.57
N ILE A 269 4.42 -15.38 22.49
CA ILE A 269 3.46 -14.27 22.53
C ILE A 269 2.28 -14.61 23.44
N LYS A 270 1.87 -13.64 24.26
CA LYS A 270 0.77 -13.81 25.21
C LYS A 270 -0.56 -13.49 24.56
N TRP A 271 -1.63 -14.04 25.12
CA TRP A 271 -2.98 -13.68 24.71
C TRP A 271 -3.26 -12.18 24.90
N ASN A 272 -3.99 -11.59 23.95
CA ASN A 272 -4.29 -10.16 23.85
C ASN A 272 -3.04 -9.27 23.77
N GLU A 273 -2.01 -9.73 23.07
CA GLU A 273 -0.77 -8.99 22.86
C GLU A 273 -0.60 -8.63 21.38
N VAL A 274 -0.06 -7.43 21.12
CA VAL A 274 0.40 -6.98 19.81
C VAL A 274 1.85 -6.53 19.95
N ILE A 275 2.74 -7.18 19.19
CA ILE A 275 4.18 -6.89 19.19
C ILE A 275 4.54 -6.24 17.86
N TYR A 276 5.15 -5.06 17.90
CA TYR A 276 5.78 -4.46 16.73
C TYR A 276 7.29 -4.71 16.71
N PHE A 277 7.78 -5.30 15.62
CA PHE A 277 9.17 -5.61 15.37
C PHE A 277 9.79 -4.49 14.52
N LYS A 278 10.71 -3.72 15.12
CA LYS A 278 11.24 -2.50 14.49
C LYS A 278 12.08 -2.77 13.25
N LYS A 279 12.79 -3.91 13.22
CA LYS A 279 13.77 -4.23 12.17
C LYS A 279 13.11 -4.56 10.83
N ASP A 280 12.02 -5.31 10.85
CA ASP A 280 11.29 -5.76 9.66
C ASP A 280 9.94 -5.05 9.47
N LYS A 281 9.56 -4.16 10.42
CA LYS A 281 8.28 -3.45 10.43
C LYS A 281 7.09 -4.41 10.42
N MET A 282 7.20 -5.52 11.15
CA MET A 282 6.15 -6.53 11.29
C MET A 282 5.38 -6.36 12.58
N TYR A 283 4.10 -6.69 12.55
CA TYR A 283 3.26 -6.87 13.72
C TYR A 283 2.97 -8.36 13.92
N LEU A 284 2.95 -8.78 15.19
CA LEU A 284 2.46 -10.09 15.59
C LEU A 284 1.37 -9.88 16.64
N ALA A 285 0.16 -10.33 16.34
CA ALA A 285 -0.95 -10.28 17.29
C ALA A 285 -1.34 -11.69 17.74
N ALA A 286 -1.77 -11.81 19.00
CA ALA A 286 -2.29 -13.06 19.54
C ALA A 286 -3.64 -12.86 20.22
N PHE A 287 -4.66 -13.58 19.76
CA PHE A 287 -6.03 -13.48 20.24
C PHE A 287 -6.74 -14.84 20.23
N GLY A 288 -7.93 -14.88 20.84
CA GLY A 288 -8.68 -16.12 21.06
C GLY A 288 -9.55 -16.47 19.85
N GLY A 289 -10.58 -17.29 20.08
CA GLY A 289 -11.59 -17.54 19.07
C GLY A 289 -12.29 -16.25 18.62
N ILE A 290 -12.48 -16.10 17.31
CA ILE A 290 -13.32 -15.07 16.71
C ILE A 290 -14.72 -15.65 16.47
N GLY A 291 -15.75 -14.87 16.72
CA GLY A 291 -17.14 -15.31 16.57
C GLY A 291 -18.11 -14.13 16.61
N GLY A 292 -19.37 -14.43 16.31
CA GLY A 292 -20.44 -13.46 16.21
C GLY A 292 -21.26 -13.67 14.95
N VAL A 293 -22.53 -13.27 14.99
CA VAL A 293 -23.41 -13.25 13.82
C VAL A 293 -23.62 -11.80 13.45
N SER A 294 -23.25 -11.44 12.22
CA SER A 294 -23.50 -10.09 11.73
C SER A 294 -25.00 -9.88 11.54
N ALA A 295 -25.53 -8.76 12.04
CA ALA A 295 -26.93 -8.41 11.86
C ALA A 295 -27.26 -8.04 10.40
N THR A 296 -26.25 -7.57 9.67
CA THR A 296 -26.35 -7.25 8.25
C THR A 296 -25.31 -8.00 7.45
N SER A 297 -25.59 -8.24 6.17
CA SER A 297 -24.61 -8.73 5.20
C SER A 297 -24.73 -7.97 3.88
N PRO A 298 -23.65 -7.90 3.07
CA PRO A 298 -23.76 -7.43 1.70
C PRO A 298 -24.75 -8.28 0.91
N ALA A 299 -25.60 -7.63 0.12
CA ALA A 299 -26.44 -8.30 -0.85
C ALA A 299 -25.60 -9.00 -1.93
N THR A 300 -26.23 -9.85 -2.73
CA THR A 300 -25.57 -10.51 -3.85
C THR A 300 -25.20 -9.52 -4.97
N PRO A 301 -24.12 -9.76 -5.75
CA PRO A 301 -23.61 -8.84 -6.77
C PRO A 301 -24.62 -8.34 -7.82
N ASP A 302 -25.65 -9.13 -8.14
CA ASP A 302 -26.72 -8.76 -9.08
C ASP A 302 -27.49 -7.51 -8.62
N LYS A 303 -27.55 -7.25 -7.31
CA LYS A 303 -28.24 -6.10 -6.71
C LYS A 303 -27.41 -4.83 -6.65
N TYR A 304 -26.15 -4.86 -7.10
CA TYR A 304 -25.25 -3.72 -7.00
C TYR A 304 -25.48 -2.72 -8.12
N THR A 305 -25.48 -1.44 -7.75
CA THR A 305 -25.54 -0.31 -8.70
C THR A 305 -24.14 0.26 -8.89
N ILE A 306 -23.77 0.58 -10.12
CA ILE A 306 -22.51 1.25 -10.47
C ILE A 306 -22.82 2.68 -10.87
N GLU A 307 -22.15 3.64 -10.24
CA GLU A 307 -22.32 5.07 -10.51
C GLU A 307 -20.95 5.75 -10.64
N GLY A 308 -20.53 6.04 -11.87
CA GLY A 308 -19.19 6.57 -12.11
C GLY A 308 -18.12 5.57 -11.66
N ASP A 309 -17.35 5.92 -10.64
CA ASP A 309 -16.32 5.08 -10.03
C ASP A 309 -16.79 4.36 -8.75
N LYS A 310 -18.08 4.45 -8.42
CA LYS A 310 -18.68 3.87 -7.22
C LYS A 310 -19.40 2.56 -7.50
N VAL A 311 -19.39 1.68 -6.52
CA VAL A 311 -20.28 0.52 -6.40
C VAL A 311 -21.10 0.68 -5.13
N ILE A 312 -22.42 0.79 -5.30
CA ILE A 312 -23.37 0.83 -4.19
C ILE A 312 -23.77 -0.60 -3.86
N VAL A 313 -23.45 -1.02 -2.64
CA VAL A 313 -23.67 -2.36 -2.11
C VAL A 313 -24.79 -2.31 -1.06
N PRO A 314 -26.00 -2.78 -1.36
CA PRO A 314 -27.06 -2.88 -0.36
C PRO A 314 -26.66 -3.80 0.78
N LEU A 315 -26.96 -3.40 2.02
CA LEU A 315 -26.81 -4.25 3.20
C LEU A 315 -28.18 -4.80 3.59
N ILE A 316 -28.30 -6.13 3.67
CA ILE A 316 -29.55 -6.83 4.00
C ILE A 316 -29.55 -7.30 5.46
N ASP A 317 -30.72 -7.27 6.09
CA ASP A 317 -30.93 -7.77 7.45
C ASP A 317 -31.00 -9.31 7.45
N ASN A 318 -30.08 -9.95 8.18
CA ASN A 318 -29.97 -11.41 8.25
C ASN A 318 -31.06 -12.06 9.12
N PHE A 319 -31.75 -11.30 9.96
CA PHE A 319 -32.76 -11.79 10.91
C PHE A 319 -34.20 -11.47 10.48
N ASN A 320 -34.39 -10.44 9.64
CA ASN A 320 -35.72 -9.95 9.25
C ASN A 320 -36.05 -10.16 7.76
N GLY A 321 -35.76 -11.36 7.24
CA GLY A 321 -36.15 -11.78 5.89
C GLY A 321 -35.40 -11.08 4.76
N GLY A 322 -34.16 -10.62 4.98
CA GLY A 322 -33.30 -10.09 3.92
C GLY A 322 -33.69 -8.71 3.39
N LYS A 323 -34.51 -7.95 4.13
CA LYS A 323 -34.84 -6.56 3.77
C LYS A 323 -33.58 -5.70 3.79
N GLN A 324 -33.48 -4.75 2.86
CA GLN A 324 -32.41 -3.77 2.88
C GLN A 324 -32.53 -2.91 4.15
N LYS A 325 -31.44 -2.84 4.91
CA LYS A 325 -31.33 -2.06 6.14
C LYS A 325 -30.38 -0.86 5.98
N GLY A 326 -29.43 -0.99 5.07
CA GLY A 326 -28.47 0.08 4.79
C GLY A 326 -27.75 -0.13 3.46
N GLN A 327 -26.61 0.50 3.31
CA GLN A 327 -25.73 0.32 2.17
C GLN A 327 -24.28 0.66 2.53
N MET A 328 -23.35 -0.02 1.87
CA MET A 328 -21.95 0.32 1.80
C MET A 328 -21.65 0.90 0.41
N VAL A 329 -20.98 2.04 0.37
CA VAL A 329 -20.50 2.64 -0.88
C VAL A 329 -19.03 2.33 -1.01
N LEU A 330 -18.67 1.58 -2.05
CA LEU A 330 -17.29 1.31 -2.42
C LEU A 330 -16.89 2.22 -3.57
N ARG A 331 -15.62 2.65 -3.63
CA ARG A 331 -15.08 3.40 -4.77
C ARG A 331 -13.80 2.75 -5.29
N LEU A 332 -13.60 2.77 -6.60
CA LEU A 332 -12.35 2.34 -7.22
C LEU A 332 -11.15 3.00 -6.54
N ASN A 333 -10.19 2.20 -6.10
CA ASN A 333 -9.07 2.64 -5.30
C ASN A 333 -7.91 3.12 -6.17
N ASN A 334 -8.00 4.37 -6.60
CA ASN A 334 -6.93 5.08 -7.32
C ASN A 334 -6.12 5.98 -6.38
N LYS A 335 -6.13 5.71 -5.06
CA LYS A 335 -5.36 6.48 -4.08
C LYS A 335 -3.86 6.32 -4.34
N LYS A 336 -3.12 7.39 -4.06
CA LYS A 336 -1.66 7.42 -4.09
C LYS A 336 -1.14 7.52 -2.67
N TYR A 337 -0.52 6.45 -2.19
CA TYR A 337 0.13 6.40 -0.89
C TYR A 337 1.36 5.50 -0.95
N GLU A 338 2.35 5.83 -0.12
CA GLU A 338 3.57 5.06 0.03
C GLU A 338 3.48 4.09 1.21
N GLY A 339 4.38 3.10 1.25
CA GLY A 339 4.49 2.15 2.35
C GLY A 339 3.48 1.00 2.33
N GLY A 340 2.47 1.03 1.47
CA GLY A 340 1.57 -0.11 1.20
C GLY A 340 2.26 -1.25 0.42
N GLN A 341 1.63 -2.42 0.44
CA GLN A 341 2.10 -3.65 -0.19
C GLN A 341 1.15 -4.13 -1.30
N SER A 342 -0.13 -4.31 -0.99
CA SER A 342 -1.17 -4.94 -1.82
C SER A 342 -2.43 -4.08 -1.87
N ARG A 343 -2.46 -3.06 -2.75
CA ARG A 343 -3.63 -2.20 -2.89
C ARG A 343 -4.87 -3.02 -3.29
N SER A 344 -5.97 -2.80 -2.59
CA SER A 344 -7.28 -3.37 -2.91
C SER A 344 -7.91 -2.67 -4.12
N LYS A 345 -8.78 -3.35 -4.88
CA LYS A 345 -9.49 -2.73 -6.01
C LYS A 345 -10.41 -1.58 -5.59
N TYR A 346 -11.04 -1.70 -4.44
CA TYR A 346 -12.00 -0.73 -3.93
C TYR A 346 -11.65 -0.35 -2.50
N TYR A 347 -11.93 0.89 -2.13
CA TYR A 347 -11.98 1.32 -0.73
C TYR A 347 -13.43 1.62 -0.32
N VAL A 348 -13.69 1.57 0.99
CA VAL A 348 -14.96 1.92 1.61
C VAL A 348 -15.06 3.44 1.70
N GLU A 349 -15.93 4.03 0.88
CA GLU A 349 -16.21 5.47 0.92
C GLU A 349 -17.14 5.81 2.08
N SER A 350 -18.19 5.02 2.29
CA SER A 350 -19.11 5.20 3.41
C SER A 350 -19.91 3.93 3.71
N VAL A 351 -20.43 3.87 4.93
CA VAL A 351 -21.38 2.83 5.38
C VAL A 351 -22.56 3.53 6.04
N SER A 352 -23.76 3.13 5.67
CA SER A 352 -25.02 3.51 6.30
C SER A 352 -25.74 2.22 6.73
N ASN A 353 -26.28 2.21 7.93
CA ASN A 353 -26.85 1.03 8.59
C ASN A 353 -28.32 1.22 8.94
#